data_AF-A0A1H1BZE5-F1
#
_entry.id   AF-A0A1H1BZE5-F1
#
_cell.length_a   1.000
_cell.length_b   1.000
_cell.length_c   1.000
_cell.angle_alpha   90.00
_cell.angle_beta   90.00
_cell.angle_gamma   90.00
#
_symmetry.space_group_name_H-M   'P 1'
#
loop_
_entity.id
_entity.type
_entity.pdbx_description
1 polymer ?
#
loop_
_entity_poly.entity_id
_entity_poly.type
_entity_poly.pdbx_seq_one_letter_code
_entity_poly.pdbx_strand_id
1 'polypeptide(L)'
;MAELQHDERSPVLETALIQPGIDASEQMESMLASDLHAIIWRHAPHDSDGADLRDYVLGAARSVRSNLYSALVQLASYREARYKLDNALILALPRTGSIPRGPHIDELGARLNAHQQALFTALGAALDCTAAVCVAVSGLKMNVRRAQMPALLPTSDDADFPTEGRSQSLKRAMRSAPERVAELQHQILRGIRGSYMSAGPPGWLRWMLDARNTAVHREQSASYVFFEGDKKTGLTVYRNLQRHPQMSNLQSVRSADSPAAMLLEEDAMVTMRECVRSTGLVVNGVGAVIETEWAKRRIALDIRVPISEQWDAADPSTFDGFKPGSAKFVPKPGTVLLMNPRDSARLAAGGALDSSEKR
;
A
#
# COMPACT_ATOMS: atom_id res chain seq x y z
N MET A 1 -20.33 25.03 32.75
CA MET A 1 -20.94 24.55 31.49
C MET A 1 -19.92 23.66 30.82
N ALA A 2 -20.10 22.35 31.00
CA ALA A 2 -19.22 21.31 30.52
C ALA A 2 -20.02 20.49 29.50
N GLU A 3 -19.65 20.59 28.24
CA GLU A 3 -20.14 19.74 27.15
C GLU A 3 -19.00 19.64 26.12
N LEU A 4 -18.91 18.46 25.49
CA LEU A 4 -17.86 17.97 24.59
C LEU A 4 -16.70 17.22 25.27
N GLN A 5 -17.01 16.09 25.89
CA GLN A 5 -16.17 14.90 25.75
C GLN A 5 -16.85 13.99 24.73
N HIS A 6 -16.45 14.12 23.46
CA HIS A 6 -16.87 13.20 22.42
C HIS A 6 -16.05 11.91 22.55
N ASP A 7 -16.80 10.83 22.54
CA ASP A 7 -16.44 9.42 22.53
C ASP A 7 -15.34 9.05 21.50
N GLU A 8 -14.09 8.85 21.95
CA GLU A 8 -12.92 8.45 21.12
C GLU A 8 -12.26 7.16 21.63
N ARG A 9 -13.04 6.17 22.10
CA ARG A 9 -12.48 4.93 22.68
C ARG A 9 -13.00 3.62 22.08
N SER A 10 -13.32 3.58 20.80
CA SER A 10 -13.64 2.31 20.13
C SER A 10 -12.73 2.01 18.94
N PRO A 11 -11.96 0.89 18.95
CA PRO A 11 -11.21 0.42 17.78
C PRO A 11 -12.12 0.13 16.57
N VAL A 12 -13.44 0.02 16.78
CA VAL A 12 -14.44 -0.14 15.70
C VAL A 12 -14.52 1.09 14.80
N LEU A 13 -14.23 2.30 15.31
CA LEU A 13 -14.32 3.54 14.53
C LEU A 13 -13.18 3.70 13.51
N GLU A 14 -12.02 3.10 13.75
CA GLU A 14 -10.87 3.24 12.85
C GLU A 14 -10.89 2.24 11.69
N THR A 15 -11.45 1.05 11.91
CA THR A 15 -11.63 0.06 10.84
C THR A 15 -12.50 0.61 9.70
N ALA A 16 -13.46 1.48 10.02
CA ALA A 16 -14.29 2.16 9.03
C ALA A 16 -13.47 3.01 8.02
N LEU A 17 -12.26 3.45 8.38
CA LEU A 17 -11.39 4.22 7.46
C LEU A 17 -10.92 3.37 6.27
N ILE A 18 -10.68 2.08 6.49
CA ILE A 18 -10.17 1.17 5.46
C ILE A 18 -11.22 0.24 4.91
N GLN A 19 -12.38 0.11 5.57
CA GLN A 19 -13.40 -0.88 5.23
C GLN A 19 -13.74 -0.92 3.72
N PRO A 20 -13.93 0.22 3.03
CA PRO A 20 -14.17 0.20 1.58
C PRO A 20 -13.04 -0.49 0.80
N GLY A 21 -11.78 -0.27 1.19
CA GLY A 21 -10.63 -0.93 0.58
C GLY A 21 -10.52 -2.41 0.94
N ILE A 22 -10.96 -2.81 2.14
CA ILE A 22 -11.04 -4.22 2.54
C ILE A 22 -12.09 -4.95 1.71
N ASP A 23 -13.28 -4.39 1.61
CA ASP A 23 -14.39 -4.98 0.84
C ASP A 23 -13.99 -5.15 -0.63
N ALA A 24 -13.38 -4.12 -1.22
CA ALA A 24 -12.89 -4.19 -2.59
C ALA A 24 -11.75 -5.21 -2.78
N SER A 25 -10.84 -5.35 -1.81
CA SER A 25 -9.79 -6.38 -1.82
C SER A 25 -10.40 -7.79 -1.77
N GLU A 26 -11.42 -8.00 -0.96
CA GLU A 26 -12.16 -9.26 -0.86
C GLU A 26 -12.93 -9.59 -2.14
N GLN A 27 -13.56 -8.59 -2.74
CA GLN A 27 -14.27 -8.73 -4.00
C GLN A 27 -13.31 -9.06 -5.14
N MET A 28 -12.18 -8.35 -5.25
CA MET A 28 -11.11 -8.67 -6.20
C MET A 28 -10.59 -10.09 -6.00
N GLU A 29 -10.28 -10.48 -4.75
CA GLU A 29 -9.82 -11.84 -4.42
C GLU A 29 -10.86 -12.89 -4.85
N SER A 30 -12.13 -12.69 -4.49
CA SER A 30 -13.21 -13.63 -4.81
C SER A 30 -13.42 -13.77 -6.31
N MET A 31 -13.42 -12.66 -7.04
CA MET A 31 -13.55 -12.62 -8.50
C MET A 31 -12.39 -13.36 -9.19
N LEU A 32 -11.15 -13.12 -8.75
CA LEU A 32 -9.98 -13.78 -9.34
C LEU A 32 -9.96 -15.28 -8.99
N ALA A 33 -10.38 -15.64 -7.78
CA ALA A 33 -10.45 -17.02 -7.32
C ALA A 33 -11.49 -17.87 -8.07
N SER A 34 -12.62 -17.28 -8.49
CA SER A 34 -13.60 -17.99 -9.31
C SER A 34 -13.10 -18.29 -10.73
N ASP A 35 -12.08 -17.53 -11.17
CA ASP A 35 -11.62 -17.51 -12.55
C ASP A 35 -10.19 -18.07 -12.69
N LEU A 36 -9.76 -18.97 -11.80
CA LEU A 36 -8.41 -19.55 -11.79
C LEU A 36 -8.10 -20.47 -12.99
N HIS A 37 -9.11 -20.84 -13.79
CA HIS A 37 -8.92 -21.69 -14.96
C HIS A 37 -8.11 -20.98 -16.05
N ALA A 38 -7.10 -21.66 -16.59
CA ALA A 38 -6.20 -21.14 -17.62
C ALA A 38 -6.92 -20.57 -18.85
N ILE A 39 -8.10 -21.11 -19.21
CA ILE A 39 -8.89 -20.64 -20.35
C ILE A 39 -9.39 -19.19 -20.18
N ILE A 40 -9.70 -18.76 -18.95
CA ILE A 40 -10.19 -17.40 -18.68
C ILE A 40 -9.05 -16.39 -18.84
N TRP A 41 -7.85 -16.80 -18.44
CA TRP A 41 -6.62 -16.04 -18.60
C TRP A 41 -6.00 -16.20 -20.00
N ARG A 42 -6.55 -17.10 -20.83
CA ARG A 42 -6.07 -17.47 -22.17
C ARG A 42 -4.62 -17.99 -22.18
N HIS A 43 -4.23 -18.68 -21.12
CA HIS A 43 -2.95 -19.40 -21.02
C HIS A 43 -3.13 -20.86 -21.45
N ALA A 44 -2.05 -21.54 -21.84
CA ALA A 44 -2.15 -22.97 -22.09
C ALA A 44 -2.46 -23.72 -20.78
N PRO A 45 -3.22 -24.84 -20.82
CA PRO A 45 -3.61 -25.58 -19.60
C PRO A 45 -2.44 -26.05 -18.72
N HIS A 46 -1.25 -26.23 -19.30
CA HIS A 46 -0.04 -26.69 -18.61
C HIS A 46 1.07 -25.62 -18.58
N ASP A 47 0.71 -24.35 -18.73
CA ASP A 47 1.64 -23.23 -18.65
C ASP A 47 1.94 -22.88 -17.19
N SER A 48 3.10 -23.30 -16.69
CA SER A 48 3.53 -23.08 -15.30
C SER A 48 3.68 -21.59 -14.99
N ASP A 49 4.26 -20.80 -15.90
CA ASP A 49 4.41 -19.36 -15.73
C ASP A 49 3.03 -18.69 -15.68
N GLY A 50 2.11 -19.18 -16.52
CA GLY A 50 0.73 -18.77 -16.49
C GLY A 50 0.02 -19.10 -15.17
N ALA A 51 0.32 -20.23 -14.54
CA ALA A 51 -0.21 -20.61 -13.24
C ALA A 51 0.35 -19.75 -12.11
N ASP A 52 1.67 -19.54 -12.10
CA ASP A 52 2.35 -18.70 -11.11
C ASP A 52 1.86 -17.25 -11.16
N LEU A 53 1.65 -16.71 -12.36
CA LEU A 53 1.06 -15.38 -12.55
C LEU A 53 -0.34 -15.29 -11.90
N ARG A 54 -1.22 -16.28 -12.13
CA ARG A 54 -2.58 -16.30 -11.54
C ARG A 54 -2.53 -16.38 -10.02
N ASP A 55 -1.68 -17.26 -9.49
CA ASP A 55 -1.49 -17.42 -8.05
C ASP A 55 -0.98 -16.12 -7.40
N TYR A 56 0.04 -15.51 -8.01
CA TYR A 56 0.64 -14.28 -7.54
C TYR A 56 -0.37 -13.13 -7.50
N VAL A 57 -1.18 -12.97 -8.56
CA VAL A 57 -2.16 -11.87 -8.64
C VAL A 57 -3.26 -12.02 -7.60
N LEU A 58 -3.71 -13.25 -7.35
CA LEU A 58 -4.64 -13.54 -6.25
C LEU A 58 -4.01 -13.24 -4.88
N GLY A 59 -2.75 -13.63 -4.69
CA GLY A 59 -1.96 -13.27 -3.51
C GLY A 59 -1.85 -11.76 -3.33
N ALA A 60 -1.57 -11.02 -4.40
CA ALA A 60 -1.48 -9.56 -4.38
C ALA A 60 -2.83 -8.92 -3.99
N ALA A 61 -3.95 -9.38 -4.57
CA ALA A 61 -5.29 -8.92 -4.19
C ALA A 61 -5.56 -9.11 -2.69
N ARG A 62 -5.19 -10.26 -2.12
CA ARG A 62 -5.30 -10.54 -0.68
C ARG A 62 -4.36 -9.68 0.17
N SER A 63 -3.14 -9.44 -0.31
CA SER A 63 -2.13 -8.63 0.38
C SER A 63 -2.53 -7.16 0.54
N VAL A 64 -3.38 -6.62 -0.35
CA VAL A 64 -3.96 -5.26 -0.20
C VAL A 64 -4.60 -5.11 1.18
N ARG A 65 -5.53 -6.02 1.55
CA ARG A 65 -6.20 -6.02 2.86
C ARG A 65 -5.20 -6.17 4.02
N SER A 66 -4.25 -7.09 3.93
CA SER A 66 -3.24 -7.30 4.98
C SER A 66 -2.39 -6.04 5.22
N ASN A 67 -2.06 -5.31 4.16
CA ASN A 67 -1.31 -4.07 4.23
C ASN A 67 -2.15 -2.91 4.80
N LEU A 68 -3.43 -2.81 4.44
CA LEU A 68 -4.35 -1.84 5.03
C LEU A 68 -4.55 -2.06 6.54
N TYR A 69 -4.71 -3.31 6.98
CA TYR A 69 -4.75 -3.61 8.42
C TYR A 69 -3.44 -3.26 9.12
N SER A 70 -2.30 -3.57 8.48
CA SER A 70 -1.00 -3.21 9.01
C SER A 70 -0.88 -1.68 9.18
N ALA A 71 -1.33 -0.88 8.20
CA ALA A 71 -1.36 0.57 8.30
C ALA A 71 -2.22 1.06 9.49
N LEU A 72 -3.39 0.48 9.72
CA LEU A 72 -4.22 0.81 10.90
C LEU A 72 -3.54 0.47 12.22
N VAL A 73 -2.91 -0.71 12.33
CA VAL A 73 -2.17 -1.10 13.53
C VAL A 73 -1.04 -0.10 13.80
N GLN A 74 -0.33 0.35 12.76
CA GLN A 74 0.71 1.36 12.90
C GLN A 74 0.14 2.73 13.29
N LEU A 75 -1.03 3.12 12.77
CA LEU A 75 -1.70 4.37 13.17
C LEU A 75 -2.08 4.35 14.65
N ALA A 76 -2.68 3.26 15.13
CA ALA A 76 -3.04 3.09 16.53
C ALA A 76 -1.80 3.06 17.44
N SER A 77 -0.75 2.34 17.03
CA SER A 77 0.51 2.26 17.77
C SER A 77 1.22 3.62 17.82
N TYR A 78 1.19 4.37 16.73
CA TYR A 78 1.69 5.75 16.69
C TYR A 78 0.92 6.63 17.67
N ARG A 79 -0.43 6.56 17.69
CA ARG A 79 -1.25 7.33 18.64
C ARG A 79 -0.89 7.01 20.08
N GLU A 80 -0.72 5.73 20.43
CA GLU A 80 -0.37 5.32 21.79
C GLU A 80 1.04 5.81 22.19
N ALA A 81 2.03 5.61 21.31
CA ALA A 81 3.39 6.08 21.53
C ALA A 81 3.42 7.61 21.70
N ARG A 82 2.66 8.32 20.85
CA ARG A 82 2.51 9.76 20.92
C ARG A 82 1.91 10.20 22.25
N TYR A 83 0.82 9.60 22.68
CA TYR A 83 0.15 9.97 23.93
C TYR A 83 1.12 9.91 25.12
N LYS A 84 1.94 8.86 25.20
CA LYS A 84 2.96 8.71 26.25
C LYS A 84 4.01 9.81 26.18
N LEU A 85 4.53 10.10 24.99
CA LEU A 85 5.57 11.10 24.79
C LEU A 85 5.05 12.53 25.02
N ASP A 86 3.86 12.85 24.51
CA ASP A 86 3.23 14.16 24.67
C ASP A 86 2.85 14.42 26.13
N ASN A 87 2.36 13.41 26.87
CA ASN A 87 2.13 13.56 28.31
C ASN A 87 3.41 13.84 29.09
N ALA A 88 4.51 13.16 28.75
CA ALA A 88 5.80 13.44 29.37
C ALA A 88 6.23 14.90 29.12
N LEU A 89 6.01 15.41 27.90
CA LEU A 89 6.28 16.81 27.53
C LEU A 89 5.37 17.79 28.29
N ILE A 90 4.07 17.54 28.32
CA ILE A 90 3.07 18.38 28.98
C ILE A 90 3.32 18.49 30.49
N LEU A 91 3.76 17.40 31.13
CA LEU A 91 4.07 17.42 32.56
C LEU A 91 5.42 18.08 32.88
N ALA A 92 6.43 17.91 32.02
CA ALA A 92 7.77 18.42 32.26
C ALA A 92 7.89 19.92 31.92
N LEU A 93 7.46 20.33 30.73
CA LEU A 93 7.77 21.65 30.17
C LEU A 93 7.30 22.82 31.08
N PRO A 94 6.08 22.83 31.64
CA PRO A 94 5.65 23.90 32.54
C PRO A 94 6.40 23.91 33.89
N ARG A 95 6.94 22.77 34.32
CA ARG A 95 7.63 22.62 35.62
C ARG A 95 9.12 22.96 35.53
N THR A 96 9.78 22.51 34.47
CA THR A 96 11.23 22.56 34.33
C THR A 96 11.71 23.53 33.25
N GLY A 97 10.80 24.08 32.43
CA GLY A 97 11.13 24.92 31.28
C GLY A 97 11.97 24.21 30.21
N SER A 98 12.07 22.87 30.27
CA SER A 98 12.96 22.08 29.42
C SER A 98 12.28 20.83 28.88
N ILE A 99 12.68 20.44 27.66
CA ILE A 99 12.24 19.18 27.04
C ILE A 99 12.86 18.02 27.84
N PRO A 100 12.06 17.03 28.30
CA PRO A 100 12.57 15.88 29.01
C PRO A 100 13.52 15.08 28.11
N ARG A 101 14.61 14.57 28.68
CA ARG A 101 15.63 13.80 27.98
C ARG A 101 15.97 12.53 28.75
N GLY A 102 16.44 11.52 28.03
CA GLY A 102 16.94 10.27 28.60
C GLY A 102 16.52 9.06 27.78
N PRO A 103 17.13 7.89 28.06
CA PRO A 103 16.97 6.70 27.21
C PRO A 103 15.52 6.30 26.96
N HIS A 104 14.66 6.44 27.97
CA HIS A 104 13.24 6.14 27.85
C HIS A 104 12.49 7.10 26.90
N ILE A 105 12.81 8.40 26.95
CA ILE A 105 12.22 9.40 26.05
C ILE A 105 12.71 9.19 24.62
N ASP A 106 14.00 8.88 24.47
CA ASP A 106 14.61 8.59 23.17
C ASP A 106 13.99 7.33 22.54
N GLU A 107 13.76 6.29 23.34
CA GLU A 107 13.06 5.06 22.90
C GLU A 107 11.62 5.36 22.45
N LEU A 108 10.87 6.17 23.21
CA LEU A 108 9.51 6.56 22.83
C LEU A 108 9.50 7.35 21.51
N GLY A 109 10.47 8.26 21.33
CA GLY A 109 10.66 8.99 20.07
C GLY A 109 10.99 8.07 18.89
N ALA A 110 11.89 7.10 19.10
CA ALA A 110 12.25 6.12 18.08
C ALA A 110 11.06 5.23 17.69
N ARG A 111 10.26 4.78 18.66
CA ARG A 111 9.02 4.01 18.42
C ARG A 111 8.02 4.82 17.61
N LEU A 112 7.82 6.08 17.96
CA LEU A 112 6.93 6.99 17.23
C LEU A 112 7.34 7.08 15.75
N ASN A 113 8.63 7.33 15.49
CA ASN A 113 9.16 7.41 14.13
C ASN A 113 9.04 6.08 13.37
N ALA A 114 9.30 4.96 14.04
CA ALA A 114 9.17 3.63 13.44
C ALA A 114 7.72 3.33 13.01
N HIS A 115 6.74 3.65 13.86
CA HIS A 115 5.32 3.47 13.51
C HIS A 115 4.89 4.38 12.34
N GLN A 116 5.39 5.62 12.28
CA GLN A 116 5.13 6.52 11.15
C GLN A 116 5.68 5.95 9.83
N GLN A 117 6.93 5.49 9.84
CA GLN A 117 7.58 4.89 8.67
C GLN A 117 6.88 3.61 8.22
N ALA A 118 6.55 2.74 9.17
CA ALA A 118 5.84 1.49 8.91
C ALA A 118 4.44 1.75 8.34
N LEU A 119 3.74 2.80 8.79
CA LEU A 119 2.44 3.19 8.24
C LEU A 119 2.56 3.54 6.74
N PHE A 120 3.44 4.46 6.36
CA PHE A 120 3.58 4.85 4.95
C PHE A 120 4.09 3.71 4.08
N THR A 121 4.95 2.85 4.62
CA THR A 121 5.39 1.62 3.94
C THR A 121 4.23 0.68 3.68
N ALA A 122 3.37 0.45 4.67
CA ALA A 122 2.19 -0.40 4.53
C ALA A 122 1.17 0.18 3.53
N LEU A 123 0.91 1.49 3.55
CA LEU A 123 0.05 2.15 2.56
C LEU A 123 0.60 2.04 1.14
N GLY A 124 1.91 2.29 0.96
CA GLY A 124 2.58 2.10 -0.32
C GLY A 124 2.50 0.66 -0.82
N ALA A 125 2.71 -0.33 0.07
CA ALA A 125 2.60 -1.74 -0.27
C ALA A 125 1.16 -2.14 -0.67
N ALA A 126 0.13 -1.59 0.00
CA ALA A 126 -1.26 -1.81 -0.39
C ALA A 126 -1.50 -1.33 -1.84
N LEU A 127 -1.04 -0.13 -2.18
CA LEU A 127 -1.17 0.42 -3.53
C LEU A 127 -0.35 -0.32 -4.58
N ASP A 128 0.87 -0.77 -4.26
CA ASP A 128 1.69 -1.56 -5.19
C ASP A 128 1.06 -2.92 -5.48
N CYS A 129 0.47 -3.58 -4.47
CA CYS A 129 -0.33 -4.79 -4.67
C CYS A 129 -1.56 -4.51 -5.55
N THR A 130 -2.27 -3.40 -5.35
CA THR A 130 -3.38 -2.99 -6.24
C THR A 130 -2.86 -2.75 -7.68
N ALA A 131 -1.71 -2.11 -7.84
CA ALA A 131 -1.09 -1.88 -9.15
C ALA A 131 -0.74 -3.21 -9.84
N ALA A 132 -0.25 -4.21 -9.11
CA ALA A 132 0.00 -5.54 -9.67
C ALA A 132 -1.27 -6.19 -10.22
N VAL A 133 -2.40 -6.09 -9.49
CA VAL A 133 -3.71 -6.55 -9.98
C VAL A 133 -4.14 -5.77 -11.22
N CYS A 134 -4.00 -4.44 -11.22
CA CYS A 134 -4.29 -3.61 -12.39
C CYS A 134 -3.48 -4.03 -13.61
N VAL A 135 -2.17 -4.24 -13.47
CA VAL A 135 -1.29 -4.65 -14.57
C VAL A 135 -1.74 -5.99 -15.15
N ALA A 136 -2.00 -6.98 -14.30
CA ALA A 136 -2.44 -8.31 -14.73
C ALA A 136 -3.81 -8.28 -15.44
N VAL A 137 -4.78 -7.59 -14.84
CA VAL A 137 -6.16 -7.51 -15.38
C VAL A 137 -6.19 -6.71 -16.68
N SER A 138 -5.49 -5.58 -16.74
CA SER A 138 -5.44 -4.71 -17.92
C SER A 138 -4.62 -5.28 -19.08
N GLY A 139 -3.73 -6.24 -18.80
CA GLY A 139 -2.80 -6.73 -19.82
C GLY A 139 -1.70 -5.72 -20.16
N LEU A 140 -1.33 -4.84 -19.22
CA LEU A 140 -0.16 -3.97 -19.41
C LEU A 140 1.10 -4.82 -19.50
N LYS A 141 1.96 -4.56 -20.50
CA LYS A 141 3.24 -5.27 -20.70
C LYS A 141 4.30 -4.81 -19.70
N MET A 142 4.03 -5.07 -18.42
CA MET A 142 4.87 -4.75 -17.27
C MET A 142 4.96 -5.99 -16.38
N ASN A 143 6.14 -6.23 -15.82
CA ASN A 143 6.31 -7.32 -14.88
C ASN A 143 5.46 -7.08 -13.62
N VAL A 144 4.48 -7.95 -13.36
CA VAL A 144 3.52 -7.78 -12.25
C VAL A 144 4.18 -7.79 -10.89
N ARG A 145 5.31 -8.51 -10.73
CA ARG A 145 6.02 -8.60 -9.45
C ARG A 145 6.77 -7.32 -9.10
N ARG A 146 6.98 -6.47 -10.10
CA ARG A 146 7.65 -5.16 -9.98
C ARG A 146 6.67 -4.01 -10.22
N ALA A 147 5.38 -4.32 -10.34
CA ALA A 147 4.36 -3.32 -10.50
C ALA A 147 4.30 -2.44 -9.25
N GLN A 148 4.23 -1.14 -9.48
CA GLN A 148 4.18 -0.14 -8.41
C GLN A 148 3.21 0.95 -8.84
N MET A 149 2.44 1.47 -7.88
CA MET A 149 1.44 2.49 -8.17
C MET A 149 2.01 3.74 -8.88
N PRO A 150 3.19 4.28 -8.51
CA PRO A 150 3.78 5.42 -9.23
C PRO A 150 3.93 5.21 -10.75
N ALA A 151 4.11 3.96 -11.21
CA ALA A 151 4.28 3.67 -12.63
C ALA A 151 2.97 3.80 -13.43
N LEU A 152 1.83 3.77 -12.74
CA LEU A 152 0.47 3.85 -13.31
C LEU A 152 -0.19 5.23 -13.10
N LEU A 153 0.52 6.18 -12.48
CA LEU A 153 0.03 7.54 -12.28
C LEU A 153 0.44 8.45 -13.45
N PRO A 154 -0.32 9.53 -13.70
CA PRO A 154 0.12 10.54 -14.64
C PRO A 154 1.36 11.28 -14.13
N THR A 155 2.18 11.80 -15.03
CA THR A 155 3.35 12.64 -14.70
C THR A 155 2.93 14.01 -14.15
N SER A 156 1.71 14.47 -14.44
CA SER A 156 1.08 15.67 -13.87
C SER A 156 -0.42 15.46 -13.67
N ASP A 157 -1.01 16.05 -12.63
CA ASP A 157 -2.44 15.91 -12.34
C ASP A 157 -3.33 16.64 -13.37
N ASP A 158 -2.77 17.64 -14.07
CA ASP A 158 -3.45 18.41 -15.12
C ASP A 158 -3.47 17.72 -16.49
N ALA A 159 -2.74 16.61 -16.66
CA ALA A 159 -2.64 15.93 -17.94
C ALA A 159 -3.96 15.26 -18.36
N ASP A 160 -4.24 15.20 -19.66
CA ASP A 160 -5.33 14.36 -20.19
C ASP A 160 -4.94 12.87 -20.13
N PHE A 161 -4.93 12.30 -18.93
CA PHE A 161 -4.49 10.93 -18.69
C PHE A 161 -5.60 9.91 -19.00
N PRO A 162 -5.32 8.81 -19.72
CA PRO A 162 -3.99 8.30 -20.11
C PRO A 162 -3.51 8.69 -21.51
N THR A 163 -4.20 9.57 -22.24
CA THR A 163 -3.77 10.03 -23.58
C THR A 163 -2.36 10.66 -23.50
N GLU A 164 -2.23 11.60 -22.57
CA GLU A 164 -1.03 12.35 -22.22
C GLU A 164 -0.56 12.02 -20.79
N GLY A 165 0.58 12.59 -20.38
CA GLY A 165 1.10 12.43 -19.03
C GLY A 165 1.56 11.02 -18.68
N ARG A 166 1.73 10.11 -19.64
CA ARG A 166 2.27 8.77 -19.37
C ARG A 166 3.79 8.82 -19.18
N SER A 167 4.27 8.10 -18.16
CA SER A 167 5.69 7.80 -18.01
C SER A 167 6.22 7.01 -19.21
N GLN A 168 7.54 7.01 -19.43
CA GLN A 168 8.15 6.26 -20.53
C GLN A 168 7.95 4.75 -20.39
N SER A 169 7.95 4.22 -19.17
CA SER A 169 7.64 2.81 -18.91
C SER A 169 6.20 2.49 -19.29
N LEU A 170 5.24 3.33 -18.91
CA LEU A 170 3.83 3.12 -19.26
C LEU A 170 3.57 3.23 -20.77
N LYS A 171 4.23 4.18 -21.45
CA LYS A 171 4.18 4.26 -22.93
C LYS A 171 4.68 2.97 -23.60
N ARG A 172 5.75 2.38 -23.10
CA ARG A 172 6.27 1.10 -23.62
C ARG A 172 5.31 -0.05 -23.32
N ALA A 173 4.74 -0.09 -22.13
CA ALA A 173 3.81 -1.13 -21.70
C ALA A 173 2.52 -1.20 -22.54
N MET A 174 2.10 -0.06 -23.09
CA MET A 174 0.89 0.06 -23.92
C MET A 174 1.18 -0.02 -25.43
N ARG A 175 2.46 -0.14 -25.83
CA ARG A 175 2.84 -0.06 -27.23
C ARG A 175 2.27 -1.26 -28.01
N SER A 176 1.67 -0.98 -29.16
CA SER A 176 1.12 -1.98 -30.07
C SER A 176 0.06 -2.88 -29.43
N ALA A 177 -0.63 -2.39 -28.39
CA ALA A 177 -1.78 -3.08 -27.83
C ALA A 177 -2.93 -3.12 -28.88
N PRO A 178 -3.57 -4.27 -29.10
CA PRO A 178 -4.81 -4.35 -29.87
C PRO A 178 -5.86 -3.37 -29.31
N GLU A 179 -6.74 -2.83 -30.17
CA GLU A 179 -7.69 -1.78 -29.81
C GLU A 179 -8.49 -2.09 -28.52
N ARG A 180 -9.02 -3.30 -28.39
CA ARG A 180 -9.77 -3.73 -27.19
C ARG A 180 -8.90 -3.78 -25.92
N VAL A 181 -7.64 -4.20 -26.03
CA VAL A 181 -6.68 -4.20 -24.91
C VAL A 181 -6.32 -2.77 -24.55
N ALA A 182 -6.11 -1.90 -25.54
CA ALA A 182 -5.82 -0.49 -25.33
C ALA A 182 -6.98 0.23 -24.61
N GLU A 183 -8.23 -0.06 -24.97
CA GLU A 183 -9.40 0.50 -24.29
C GLU A 183 -9.50 0.03 -22.84
N LEU A 184 -9.29 -1.27 -22.59
CA LEU A 184 -9.22 -1.82 -21.24
C LEU A 184 -8.13 -1.16 -20.39
N GLN A 185 -6.92 -1.02 -20.94
CA GLN A 185 -5.82 -0.31 -20.29
C GLN A 185 -6.21 1.14 -20.00
N HIS A 186 -6.88 1.82 -20.93
CA HIS A 186 -7.34 3.18 -20.72
C HIS A 186 -8.37 3.29 -19.61
N GLN A 187 -9.36 2.41 -19.56
CA GLN A 187 -10.40 2.44 -18.53
C GLN A 187 -9.81 2.22 -17.13
N ILE A 188 -8.90 1.27 -16.97
CA ILE A 188 -8.23 1.03 -15.69
C ILE A 188 -7.39 2.23 -15.27
N LEU A 189 -6.61 2.82 -16.19
CA LEU A 189 -5.80 4.00 -15.89
C LEU A 189 -6.66 5.24 -15.54
N ARG A 190 -7.77 5.47 -16.26
CA ARG A 190 -8.76 6.50 -15.91
C ARG A 190 -9.38 6.24 -14.55
N GLY A 191 -9.71 4.97 -14.26
CA GLY A 191 -10.23 4.53 -12.97
C GLY A 191 -9.27 4.83 -11.81
N ILE A 192 -7.98 4.51 -11.97
CA ILE A 192 -6.93 4.87 -11.01
C ILE A 192 -6.91 6.38 -10.78
N ARG A 193 -6.87 7.18 -11.87
CA ARG A 193 -6.85 8.64 -11.76
C ARG A 193 -8.07 9.19 -11.05
N GLY A 194 -9.27 8.82 -11.49
CA GLY A 194 -10.52 9.25 -10.89
C GLY A 194 -10.56 8.91 -9.39
N SER A 195 -10.14 7.69 -9.03
CA SER A 195 -10.15 7.21 -7.65
C SER A 195 -9.25 8.04 -6.73
N TYR A 196 -7.99 8.31 -7.12
CA TYR A 196 -7.10 9.10 -6.25
C TYR A 196 -7.46 10.57 -6.22
N MET A 197 -7.99 11.13 -7.31
CA MET A 197 -8.44 12.53 -7.34
C MET A 197 -9.69 12.74 -6.48
N SER A 198 -10.56 11.74 -6.34
CA SER A 198 -11.73 11.82 -5.45
C SER A 198 -11.43 11.47 -3.99
N ALA A 199 -10.36 10.71 -3.73
CA ALA A 199 -10.08 10.18 -2.40
C ALA A 199 -9.45 11.19 -1.44
N GLY A 200 -8.76 12.20 -1.95
CA GLY A 200 -8.01 13.18 -1.14
C GLY A 200 -7.65 14.45 -1.92
N PRO A 201 -7.04 15.44 -1.26
CA PRO A 201 -6.72 16.73 -1.86
C PRO A 201 -5.61 16.61 -2.93
N PRO A 202 -5.55 17.50 -3.94
CA PRO A 202 -4.52 17.43 -4.99
C PRO A 202 -3.10 17.21 -4.46
N GLY A 203 -2.34 16.31 -5.10
CA GLY A 203 -0.97 15.97 -4.70
C GLY A 203 -0.81 15.01 -3.51
N TRP A 204 -1.87 14.68 -2.75
CA TRP A 204 -1.77 13.83 -1.55
C TRP A 204 -1.10 12.48 -1.81
N LEU A 205 -1.47 11.82 -2.91
CA LEU A 205 -0.99 10.48 -3.24
C LEU A 205 0.51 10.50 -3.55
N ARG A 206 0.98 11.50 -4.32
CA ARG A 206 2.41 11.66 -4.62
C ARG A 206 3.20 11.96 -3.36
N TRP A 207 2.71 12.89 -2.54
CA TRP A 207 3.31 13.23 -1.25
C TRP A 207 3.45 11.98 -0.37
N MET A 208 2.40 11.15 -0.29
CA MET A 208 2.41 9.92 0.51
C MET A 208 3.42 8.90 -0.02
N LEU A 209 3.48 8.72 -1.34
CA LEU A 209 4.47 7.84 -1.99
C LEU A 209 5.91 8.34 -1.77
N ASP A 210 6.13 9.65 -1.76
CA ASP A 210 7.43 10.25 -1.43
C ASP A 210 7.78 10.07 0.05
N ALA A 211 6.81 10.17 0.96
CA ALA A 211 6.99 9.87 2.38
C ALA A 211 7.39 8.40 2.59
N ARG A 212 6.75 7.46 1.89
CA ARG A 212 7.13 6.04 1.85
C ARG A 212 8.54 5.83 1.30
N ASN A 213 8.89 6.45 0.18
CA ASN A 213 10.24 6.34 -0.39
C ASN A 213 11.31 6.87 0.56
N THR A 214 11.00 7.94 1.29
CA THR A 214 11.90 8.54 2.28
C THR A 214 12.13 7.60 3.46
N ALA A 215 11.06 6.96 3.96
CA ALA A 215 11.14 5.99 5.04
C ALA A 215 12.07 4.79 4.75
N VAL A 216 12.23 4.41 3.48
CA VAL A 216 12.98 3.21 3.06
C VAL A 216 14.39 3.53 2.54
N HIS A 217 14.53 4.64 1.79
CA HIS A 217 15.73 4.87 0.97
C HIS A 217 16.52 6.12 1.35
N ARG A 218 16.03 6.95 2.27
CA ARG A 218 16.59 8.29 2.51
C ARG A 218 16.89 8.53 3.98
N GLU A 219 17.55 9.65 4.23
CA GLU A 219 17.82 10.12 5.58
C GLU A 219 16.52 10.30 6.38
N GLN A 220 16.59 10.05 7.68
CA GLN A 220 15.48 10.36 8.56
C GLN A 220 15.38 11.87 8.72
N SER A 221 14.19 12.39 8.40
CA SER A 221 13.90 13.81 8.53
C SER A 221 13.92 14.26 9.99
N ALA A 222 14.33 15.51 10.22
CA ALA A 222 14.25 16.13 11.54
C ALA A 222 12.79 16.19 11.99
N SER A 223 12.57 15.87 13.27
CA SER A 223 11.24 15.95 13.88
C SER A 223 11.00 17.38 14.36
N TYR A 224 9.93 18.00 13.88
CA TYR A 224 9.51 19.34 14.29
C TYR A 224 8.30 19.23 15.21
N VAL A 225 8.45 19.75 16.43
CA VAL A 225 7.44 19.74 17.47
C VAL A 225 7.20 21.17 17.92
N PHE A 226 5.95 21.62 17.84
CA PHE A 226 5.53 22.93 18.30
C PHE A 226 4.69 22.79 19.56
N PHE A 227 4.80 23.79 20.41
CA PHE A 227 4.10 23.86 21.68
C PHE A 227 3.28 25.14 21.70
N GLU A 228 1.99 25.01 21.94
CA GLU A 228 1.12 26.15 22.20
C GLU A 228 0.60 26.03 23.62
N GLY A 229 0.72 27.10 24.41
CA GLY A 229 0.31 27.08 25.81
C GLY A 229 -0.52 28.30 26.16
N ASP A 230 -1.71 28.09 26.70
CA ASP A 230 -2.47 29.11 27.41
C ASP A 230 -2.82 28.64 28.83
N LYS A 231 -2.90 29.58 29.77
CA LYS A 231 -3.25 29.32 31.17
C LYS A 231 -4.63 28.67 31.31
N LYS A 232 -5.53 28.84 30.33
CA LYS A 232 -6.89 28.26 30.36
C LYS A 232 -6.98 26.91 29.67
N THR A 233 -6.24 26.69 28.58
CA THR A 233 -6.34 25.47 27.74
C THR A 233 -5.26 24.43 28.03
N GLY A 234 -4.21 24.81 28.76
CA GLY A 234 -3.05 23.95 29.02
C GLY A 234 -2.05 23.99 27.87
N LEU A 235 -1.13 23.02 27.85
CA LEU A 235 -0.12 22.87 26.81
C LEU A 235 -0.62 21.91 25.74
N THR A 236 -0.64 22.35 24.49
CA THR A 236 -0.93 21.55 23.30
C THR A 236 0.38 21.27 22.55
N VAL A 237 0.54 20.04 22.08
CA VAL A 237 1.73 19.58 21.35
C VAL A 237 1.33 19.24 19.91
N TYR A 238 1.90 19.97 18.96
CA TYR A 238 1.73 19.75 17.52
C TYR A 238 2.97 19.07 16.96
N ARG A 239 2.77 18.02 16.18
CA ARG A 239 3.85 17.30 15.47
C ARG A 239 3.59 17.42 13.99
N ASN A 240 4.42 18.17 13.26
CA ASN A 240 4.16 18.43 11.86
C ASN A 240 5.02 17.53 10.97
N LEU A 241 4.42 17.03 9.89
CA LEU A 241 5.15 16.30 8.85
C LEU A 241 5.78 17.28 7.87
N GLN A 242 6.81 16.83 7.14
CA GLN A 242 7.43 17.65 6.11
C GLN A 242 6.48 17.85 4.92
N ARG A 243 6.48 19.08 4.39
CA ARG A 243 5.71 19.43 3.19
C ARG A 243 6.30 18.79 1.92
N HIS A 244 7.61 18.59 1.89
CA HIS A 244 8.34 18.03 0.76
C HIS A 244 9.20 16.84 1.20
N PRO A 245 8.60 15.64 1.41
CA PRO A 245 9.33 14.45 1.86
C PRO A 245 10.49 14.08 0.94
N GLN A 246 10.39 14.44 -0.34
CA GLN A 246 11.40 14.17 -1.34
C GLN A 246 12.67 15.05 -1.22
N MET A 247 12.72 16.01 -0.31
CA MET A 247 13.90 16.85 -0.07
C MET A 247 14.67 16.35 1.15
N SER A 248 16.00 16.50 1.14
CA SER A 248 16.78 16.37 2.40
C SER A 248 16.38 17.46 3.40
N ASN A 249 16.66 17.24 4.68
CA ASN A 249 16.42 18.21 5.75
C ASN A 249 17.05 19.58 5.42
N LEU A 250 18.31 19.56 4.98
CA LEU A 250 19.03 20.80 4.69
C LEU A 250 18.50 21.48 3.42
N GLN A 251 18.08 20.73 2.40
CA GLN A 251 17.40 21.31 1.24
C GLN A 251 16.10 21.98 1.64
N SER A 252 15.28 21.32 2.45
CA SER A 252 13.99 21.82 2.93
C SER A 252 14.14 23.13 3.72
N VAL A 253 15.13 23.21 4.61
CA VAL A 253 15.46 24.45 5.34
C VAL A 253 15.96 25.56 4.42
N ARG A 254 16.80 25.24 3.43
CA ARG A 254 17.35 26.25 2.50
C ARG A 254 16.31 26.81 1.52
N SER A 255 15.32 25.99 1.16
CA SER A 255 14.28 26.37 0.20
C SER A 255 13.08 27.05 0.83
N ALA A 256 12.99 27.06 2.16
CA ALA A 256 11.83 27.55 2.89
C ALA A 256 12.08 28.94 3.47
N ASP A 257 11.24 29.90 3.10
CA ASP A 257 11.24 31.24 3.69
C ASP A 257 10.49 31.29 5.03
N SER A 258 9.80 30.20 5.41
CA SER A 258 9.05 30.08 6.66
C SER A 258 8.84 28.61 7.07
N PRO A 259 8.53 28.32 8.36
CA PRO A 259 8.15 26.97 8.77
C PRO A 259 6.96 26.39 7.99
N ALA A 260 6.00 27.23 7.58
CA ALA A 260 4.86 26.81 6.77
C ALA A 260 5.28 26.33 5.37
N ALA A 261 6.37 26.87 4.79
CA ALA A 261 6.93 26.37 3.53
C ALA A 261 7.69 25.03 3.70
N MET A 262 8.15 24.72 4.90
CA MET A 262 8.90 23.50 5.22
C MET A 262 7.99 22.34 5.67
N LEU A 263 6.91 22.65 6.38
CA LEU A 263 6.08 21.70 7.11
C LEU A 263 4.62 21.80 6.68
N LEU A 264 3.90 20.68 6.78
CA LEU A 264 2.44 20.70 6.73
C LEU A 264 1.93 21.42 7.98
N GLU A 265 1.00 22.36 7.81
CA GLU A 265 0.46 23.20 8.88
C GLU A 265 -0.61 22.50 9.73
N GLU A 266 -0.67 21.17 9.62
CA GLU A 266 -1.55 20.31 10.38
C GLU A 266 -0.73 19.28 11.16
N ASP A 267 -1.38 18.71 12.17
CA ASP A 267 -0.78 17.67 12.95
C ASP A 267 -0.65 16.36 12.17
N ALA A 268 0.46 15.65 12.37
CA ALA A 268 0.81 14.41 11.69
C ALA A 268 -0.29 13.34 11.79
N MET A 269 -1.03 13.28 12.91
CA MET A 269 -2.13 12.34 13.04
C MET A 269 -3.26 12.60 12.06
N VAL A 270 -3.53 13.86 11.73
CA VAL A 270 -4.54 14.24 10.75
C VAL A 270 -4.10 13.73 9.37
N THR A 271 -2.90 14.11 8.92
CA THR A 271 -2.37 13.68 7.62
C THR A 271 -2.30 12.15 7.51
N MET A 272 -1.79 11.46 8.53
CA MET A 272 -1.64 10.00 8.53
C MET A 272 -3.00 9.30 8.47
N ARG A 273 -3.98 9.74 9.28
CA ARG A 273 -5.34 9.19 9.27
C ARG A 273 -6.01 9.41 7.92
N GLU A 274 -5.89 10.60 7.35
CA GLU A 274 -6.45 10.89 6.03
C GLU A 274 -5.75 10.09 4.92
N CYS A 275 -4.43 9.89 4.99
CA CYS A 275 -3.73 9.00 4.05
C CYS A 275 -4.25 7.56 4.11
N VAL A 276 -4.53 7.04 5.32
CA VAL A 276 -5.13 5.70 5.49
C VAL A 276 -6.51 5.64 4.83
N ARG A 277 -7.37 6.62 5.14
CA ARG A 277 -8.73 6.70 4.58
C ARG A 277 -8.71 6.83 3.06
N SER A 278 -7.92 7.77 2.54
CA SER A 278 -7.79 8.01 1.10
C SER A 278 -7.21 6.81 0.36
N THR A 279 -6.24 6.10 0.94
CA THR A 279 -5.71 4.86 0.35
C THR A 279 -6.80 3.79 0.27
N GLY A 280 -7.60 3.59 1.33
CA GLY A 280 -8.76 2.69 1.30
C GLY A 280 -9.76 3.04 0.20
N LEU A 281 -10.05 4.33 0.02
CA LEU A 281 -10.94 4.81 -1.05
C LEU A 281 -10.36 4.61 -2.45
N VAL A 282 -9.05 4.78 -2.63
CA VAL A 282 -8.38 4.48 -3.92
C VAL A 282 -8.51 3.01 -4.25
N VAL A 283 -8.21 2.12 -3.30
CA VAL A 283 -8.36 0.68 -3.47
C VAL A 283 -9.79 0.33 -3.85
N ASN A 284 -10.78 0.94 -3.18
CA ASN A 284 -12.19 0.74 -3.47
C ASN A 284 -12.57 1.17 -4.89
N GLY A 285 -12.25 2.40 -5.29
CA GLY A 285 -12.58 2.91 -6.62
C GLY A 285 -11.89 2.13 -7.73
N VAL A 286 -10.62 1.74 -7.53
CA VAL A 286 -9.87 0.92 -8.48
C VAL A 286 -10.43 -0.51 -8.54
N GLY A 287 -10.80 -1.10 -7.40
CA GLY A 287 -11.41 -2.42 -7.33
C GLY A 287 -12.71 -2.51 -8.13
N ALA A 288 -13.58 -1.51 -8.00
CA ALA A 288 -14.83 -1.43 -8.78
C ALA A 288 -14.58 -1.37 -10.30
N VAL A 289 -13.55 -0.64 -10.73
CA VAL A 289 -13.15 -0.57 -12.14
C VAL A 289 -12.56 -1.91 -12.59
N ILE A 290 -11.67 -2.52 -11.81
CA ILE A 290 -11.10 -3.84 -12.08
C ILE A 290 -12.21 -4.88 -12.29
N GLU A 291 -13.20 -4.92 -11.39
CA GLU A 291 -14.29 -5.87 -11.47
C GLU A 291 -15.12 -5.69 -12.74
N THR A 292 -15.51 -4.45 -13.02
CA THR A 292 -16.29 -4.09 -14.22
C THR A 292 -15.55 -4.52 -15.48
N GLU A 293 -14.28 -4.18 -15.56
CA GLU A 293 -13.46 -4.43 -16.75
C GLU A 293 -13.05 -5.91 -16.89
N TRP A 294 -12.82 -6.61 -15.78
CA TRP A 294 -12.58 -8.06 -15.78
C TRP A 294 -13.82 -8.83 -16.25
N ALA A 295 -15.01 -8.44 -15.79
CA ALA A 295 -16.26 -9.05 -16.24
C ALA A 295 -16.46 -8.90 -17.76
N LYS A 296 -16.13 -7.73 -18.33
CA LYS A 296 -16.14 -7.50 -19.78
C LYS A 296 -15.12 -8.39 -20.49
N ARG A 297 -13.89 -8.48 -19.97
CA ARG A 297 -12.82 -9.35 -20.50
C ARG A 297 -13.22 -10.82 -20.50
N ARG A 298 -13.93 -11.30 -19.47
CA ARG A 298 -14.41 -12.69 -19.39
C ARG A 298 -15.35 -13.05 -20.54
N ILE A 299 -16.17 -12.10 -21.00
CA ILE A 299 -17.12 -12.29 -22.12
C ILE A 299 -16.39 -12.10 -23.45
N ALA A 300 -15.56 -11.05 -23.55
CA ALA A 300 -14.72 -10.73 -24.70
C ALA A 300 -13.40 -11.51 -24.61
N LEU A 301 -13.51 -12.80 -24.87
CA LEU A 301 -12.49 -13.83 -24.80
C LEU A 301 -11.28 -13.64 -25.78
N ASP A 302 -11.03 -12.44 -26.29
CA ASP A 302 -10.03 -12.12 -27.33
C ASP A 302 -8.88 -11.21 -26.85
N ILE A 303 -8.91 -10.73 -25.60
CA ILE A 303 -7.81 -9.97 -24.99
C ILE A 303 -6.71 -10.94 -24.53
N ARG A 304 -5.73 -11.21 -25.41
CA ARG A 304 -4.53 -12.01 -25.10
C ARG A 304 -3.32 -11.13 -24.83
N VAL A 305 -2.69 -11.32 -23.69
CA VAL A 305 -1.37 -10.78 -23.39
C VAL A 305 -0.44 -11.96 -23.12
N PRO A 306 0.67 -12.11 -23.86
CA PRO A 306 1.63 -13.17 -23.60
C PRO A 306 2.15 -13.09 -22.17
N ILE A 307 2.21 -14.22 -21.47
CA ILE A 307 2.69 -14.29 -20.09
C ILE A 307 4.10 -13.73 -19.97
N SER A 308 4.97 -14.02 -20.93
CA SER A 308 6.34 -13.50 -20.97
C SER A 308 6.45 -11.97 -21.06
N GLU A 309 5.35 -11.25 -21.33
CA GLU A 309 5.32 -9.79 -21.29
C GLU A 309 4.96 -9.24 -19.89
N GLN A 310 4.45 -10.09 -18.99
CA GLN A 310 3.96 -9.72 -17.65
C GLN A 310 4.61 -10.52 -16.51
N TRP A 311 5.26 -11.62 -16.83
CA TRP A 311 5.86 -12.56 -15.90
C TRP A 311 7.25 -12.98 -16.39
N ASP A 312 8.16 -13.14 -15.44
CA ASP A 312 9.47 -13.73 -15.64
C ASP A 312 9.70 -14.71 -14.48
N ALA A 313 10.53 -15.74 -14.63
CA ALA A 313 10.94 -16.55 -13.49
C ALA A 313 11.70 -15.68 -12.45
N ALA A 314 11.63 -16.04 -11.16
CA ALA A 314 12.49 -15.41 -10.14
C ALA A 314 13.73 -16.27 -9.93
N ASP A 315 14.87 -15.61 -9.71
CA ASP A 315 16.06 -16.32 -9.27
C ASP A 315 15.87 -16.79 -7.82
N PRO A 316 16.14 -18.08 -7.52
CA PRO A 316 16.04 -18.58 -6.15
C PRO A 316 17.08 -17.90 -5.25
N SER A 317 16.68 -17.60 -4.02
CA SER A 317 17.62 -17.10 -2.99
C SER A 317 18.61 -18.19 -2.59
N THR A 318 19.88 -17.82 -2.41
CA THR A 318 20.94 -18.70 -1.91
C THR A 318 21.14 -18.58 -0.39
N PHE A 319 20.22 -17.93 0.32
CA PHE A 319 20.34 -17.73 1.77
C PHE A 319 19.84 -18.95 2.55
N ASP A 320 20.78 -19.74 3.09
CA ASP A 320 20.49 -20.96 3.87
C ASP A 320 20.01 -20.67 5.32
N GLY A 321 19.93 -19.40 5.71
CA GLY A 321 19.58 -18.97 7.06
C GLY A 321 20.80 -18.67 7.95
N PHE A 322 20.58 -17.95 9.05
CA PHE A 322 21.64 -17.69 10.04
C PHE A 322 22.05 -18.93 10.85
N LYS A 323 21.19 -19.97 10.85
CA LYS A 323 21.41 -21.24 11.55
C LYS A 323 20.60 -22.36 10.87
N PRO A 324 21.00 -22.81 9.66
CA PRO A 324 20.30 -23.86 8.92
C PRO A 324 20.13 -25.13 9.77
N GLY A 325 18.97 -25.76 9.67
CA GLY A 325 18.66 -27.00 10.40
C GLY A 325 18.44 -26.86 11.91
N SER A 326 18.40 -25.63 12.44
CA SER A 326 18.13 -25.40 13.88
C SER A 326 16.71 -25.81 14.32
N ALA A 327 15.75 -25.81 13.40
CA ALA A 327 14.42 -26.38 13.58
C ALA A 327 14.36 -27.75 12.90
N LYS A 328 14.12 -28.81 13.68
CA LYS A 328 13.92 -30.17 13.17
C LYS A 328 12.46 -30.35 12.75
N PHE A 329 12.08 -29.90 11.55
CA PHE A 329 10.83 -30.32 10.93
C PHE A 329 11.09 -31.57 10.08
N VAL A 330 10.71 -32.74 10.61
CA VAL A 330 10.74 -34.01 9.87
C VAL A 330 9.30 -34.49 9.77
N PRO A 331 8.61 -34.32 8.63
CA PRO A 331 7.26 -34.83 8.48
C PRO A 331 7.29 -36.34 8.67
N LYS A 332 6.55 -36.84 9.65
CA LYS A 332 6.40 -38.28 9.91
C LYS A 332 5.39 -38.87 8.91
N PRO A 333 5.48 -40.17 8.58
CA PRO A 333 4.41 -40.85 7.86
C PRO A 333 3.05 -40.59 8.54
N GLY A 334 2.04 -40.19 7.76
CA GLY A 334 0.72 -39.79 8.29
C GLY A 334 0.61 -38.33 8.74
N THR A 335 1.63 -37.49 8.51
CA THR A 335 1.50 -36.03 8.70
C THR A 335 0.45 -35.48 7.75
N VAL A 336 -0.61 -34.89 8.31
CA VAL A 336 -1.67 -34.23 7.55
C VAL A 336 -1.35 -32.75 7.41
N LEU A 337 -1.30 -32.26 6.17
CA LEU A 337 -1.27 -30.83 5.89
C LEU A 337 -2.71 -30.31 5.87
N LEU A 338 -3.06 -29.51 6.87
CA LEU A 338 -4.34 -28.79 6.87
C LEU A 338 -4.17 -27.45 6.16
N MET A 339 -4.98 -27.22 5.13
CA MET A 339 -4.93 -26.02 4.29
C MET A 339 -6.31 -25.40 4.17
N ASN A 340 -6.36 -24.07 4.04
CA ASN A 340 -7.58 -23.37 3.68
C ASN A 340 -8.07 -23.89 2.30
N PRO A 341 -9.38 -24.16 2.11
CA PRO A 341 -9.90 -24.65 0.83
C PRO A 341 -9.54 -23.78 -0.37
N ARG A 342 -9.48 -22.45 -0.21
CA ARG A 342 -9.07 -21.53 -1.28
C ARG A 342 -7.59 -21.68 -1.63
N ASP A 343 -6.73 -21.85 -0.62
CA ASP A 343 -5.30 -22.08 -0.83
C ASP A 343 -5.04 -23.46 -1.47
N SER A 344 -5.84 -24.47 -1.12
CA SER A 344 -5.81 -25.78 -1.79
C SER A 344 -6.23 -25.67 -3.27
N ALA A 345 -7.31 -24.95 -3.56
CA ALA A 345 -7.77 -24.71 -4.94
C ALA A 345 -6.71 -24.00 -5.80
N ARG A 346 -5.95 -23.06 -5.23
CA ARG A 346 -4.83 -22.39 -5.90
C ARG A 346 -3.71 -23.36 -6.29
N LEU A 347 -3.28 -24.19 -5.34
CA LEU A 347 -2.24 -25.20 -5.58
C LEU A 347 -2.69 -26.24 -6.62
N ALA A 348 -3.96 -26.65 -6.58
CA ALA A 348 -4.54 -27.52 -7.60
C ALA A 348 -4.57 -26.85 -8.98
N ALA A 349 -4.97 -25.58 -9.06
CA ALA A 349 -5.01 -24.82 -10.32
C ALA A 349 -3.63 -24.60 -10.96
N GLY A 350 -2.55 -24.72 -10.18
CA GLY A 350 -1.17 -24.72 -10.66
C GLY A 350 -0.57 -26.11 -10.90
N GLY A 351 -1.35 -27.19 -10.75
CA GLY A 351 -0.87 -28.57 -10.88
C GLY A 351 0.13 -28.99 -9.80
N ALA A 352 0.29 -28.20 -8.72
CA ALA A 352 1.23 -28.50 -7.64
C ALA A 352 0.76 -29.66 -6.75
N LEU A 353 -0.54 -29.96 -6.79
CA LEU A 353 -1.15 -31.10 -6.11
C LEU A 353 -1.37 -32.30 -7.04
N ASP A 354 -1.15 -32.12 -8.35
CA ASP A 354 -1.22 -33.23 -9.29
C ASP A 354 -0.01 -34.11 -9.00
N SER A 355 -0.27 -35.32 -8.50
CA SER A 355 0.77 -36.32 -8.40
C SER A 355 1.27 -36.56 -9.81
N SER A 356 2.43 -36.01 -10.17
CA SER A 356 3.18 -36.54 -11.27
C SER A 356 3.45 -38.00 -10.90
N GLU A 357 2.73 -38.93 -11.52
CA GLU A 357 3.30 -40.24 -11.73
C GLU A 357 4.62 -39.98 -12.46
N LYS A 358 5.72 -39.94 -11.70
CA LYS A 358 7.02 -40.26 -12.25
C LYS A 358 6.93 -41.70 -12.71
N ARG A 359 6.66 -41.88 -14.00
CA ARG A 359 7.11 -43.03 -14.79
C ARG A 359 7.85 -42.51 -16.01
#